data_AF-A0A5J4P5U8-F1
#
_entry.id   AF-A0A5J4P5U8-F1
#
_cell.length_a   1.000
_cell.length_b   1.000
_cell.length_c   1.000
_cell.angle_alpha   90.00
_cell.angle_beta   90.00
_cell.angle_gamma   90.00
#
_symmetry.space_group_name_H-M   'P 1'
#
loop_
_entity.id
_entity.type
_entity.pdbx_description
1 polymer ?
#
loop_
_entity_poly.entity_id
_entity_poly.type
_entity_poly.pdbx_seq_one_letter_code
_entity_poly.pdbx_strand_id
1 'polypeptide(L)'
;SVTAALVTDKGTHFIAKSSAEWIRGLECQHLFTAARHPQFCEIAESFVCMLKSAIDSLTPNSYVEIDQGTEDPLMQCKNASHSVNGKSPAILFNARSLHAGNDCIKTAELDFQSRRFAPC
;
A
#
# COMPACT_ATOMS: atom_id res chain seq x y z
N SER A 1 -11.24 -9.25 -10.36
CA SER A 1 -11.09 -10.32 -9.35
C SER A 1 -12.07 -10.05 -8.23
N VAL A 2 -12.80 -11.06 -7.74
CA VAL A 2 -13.61 -10.93 -6.52
C VAL A 2 -12.68 -11.26 -5.35
N THR A 3 -12.62 -10.38 -4.36
CA THR A 3 -11.80 -10.59 -3.17
C THR A 3 -12.46 -11.65 -2.30
N ALA A 4 -11.81 -12.80 -2.10
CA ALA A 4 -12.37 -13.88 -1.29
C ALA A 4 -12.50 -13.51 0.20
N ALA A 5 -11.55 -12.73 0.72
CA ALA A 5 -11.55 -12.28 2.10
C ALA A 5 -11.00 -10.86 2.27
N LEU A 6 -11.67 -10.06 3.11
CA LEU A 6 -11.18 -8.79 3.61
C LEU A 6 -10.65 -9.02 5.03
N VAL A 7 -9.37 -8.76 5.25
CA VAL A 7 -8.73 -8.92 6.56
C VAL A 7 -8.49 -7.53 7.16
N THR A 8 -9.04 -7.25 8.34
CA THR A 8 -8.85 -5.97 9.04
C THR A 8 -8.44 -6.18 10.50
N ASP A 9 -7.90 -5.15 11.13
CA ASP A 9 -7.79 -5.13 12.58
C ASP A 9 -9.18 -4.98 13.25
N LYS A 10 -9.15 -5.03 14.59
CA LYS A 10 -10.31 -4.79 15.46
C LYS A 10 -10.52 -3.31 15.78
N GLY A 11 -10.08 -2.42 14.90
CA GLY A 11 -10.30 -0.98 15.02
C GLY A 11 -11.79 -0.67 15.07
N THR A 12 -12.15 0.35 15.85
CA THR A 12 -13.54 0.78 16.05
C THR A 12 -14.24 1.08 14.72
N HIS A 13 -13.51 1.61 13.74
CA HIS A 13 -14.01 1.88 12.39
C HIS A 13 -14.44 0.63 11.62
N PHE A 14 -13.82 -0.52 11.84
CA PHE A 14 -14.15 -1.79 11.17
C PHE A 14 -15.17 -2.64 11.93
N ILE A 15 -15.33 -2.39 13.24
CA ILE A 15 -16.33 -3.08 14.10
C ILE A 15 -17.66 -2.31 14.15
N ALA A 16 -17.66 -1.01 13.84
CA ALA A 16 -18.86 -0.20 13.81
C ALA A 16 -19.96 -0.84 12.96
N LYS A 17 -21.21 -0.81 13.45
CA LYS A 17 -22.36 -1.46 12.80
C LYS A 17 -22.52 -1.04 11.34
N SER A 18 -22.37 0.24 11.05
CA SER A 18 -22.46 0.79 9.69
C SER A 18 -21.41 0.17 8.75
N SER A 19 -20.18 0.02 9.23
CA SER A 19 -19.09 -0.57 8.46
C SER A 19 -19.30 -2.07 8.27
N ALA A 20 -19.72 -2.79 9.30
CA ALA A 20 -20.02 -4.22 9.21
C ALA A 20 -21.17 -4.51 8.24
N GLU A 21 -22.20 -3.65 8.21
CA GLU A 21 -23.32 -3.74 7.26
C GLU A 21 -22.86 -3.49 5.82
N TRP A 22 -22.00 -2.50 5.61
CA TRP A 22 -21.41 -2.22 4.29
C TRP A 22 -20.51 -3.37 3.83
N ILE A 23 -19.62 -3.88 4.69
CA ILE A 23 -18.71 -4.98 4.38
C ILE A 23 -19.51 -6.26 4.08
N ARG A 24 -20.61 -6.54 4.79
CA ARG A 24 -21.49 -7.67 4.50
C ARG A 24 -22.15 -7.58 3.11
N GLY A 25 -22.30 -6.37 2.57
CA GLY A 25 -22.74 -6.15 1.19
C GLY A 25 -21.65 -6.43 0.16
N LEU A 26 -20.38 -6.49 0.58
CA LEU A 26 -19.31 -7.03 -0.25
C LEU A 26 -19.45 -8.55 -0.25
N GLU A 27 -19.40 -9.18 -1.42
CA GLU A 27 -19.43 -10.64 -1.57
C GLU A 27 -18.09 -11.27 -1.13
N CYS A 28 -17.59 -10.90 0.05
CA CYS A 28 -16.32 -11.34 0.61
C CYS A 28 -16.44 -11.74 2.08
N GLN A 29 -15.53 -12.60 2.54
CA GLN A 29 -15.45 -12.98 3.95
C GLN A 29 -14.70 -11.91 4.75
N HIS A 30 -15.34 -11.29 5.74
CA HIS A 30 -14.65 -10.36 6.64
C HIS A 30 -13.97 -11.13 7.79
N LEU A 31 -12.65 -11.02 7.88
CA LEU A 31 -11.82 -11.65 8.90
C LEU A 31 -11.14 -10.59 9.76
N PHE A 32 -11.12 -10.82 11.06
CA PHE A 32 -10.39 -9.96 12.00
C PHE A 32 -9.02 -10.57 12.31
N THR A 33 -7.97 -9.76 12.27
CA THR A 33 -6.68 -10.14 12.84
C THR A 33 -6.83 -10.30 14.36
N ALA A 34 -6.10 -11.26 14.94
CA ALA A 34 -6.03 -11.35 16.39
C ALA A 34 -5.35 -10.08 16.94
N ALA A 35 -5.76 -9.64 18.14
CA ALA A 35 -5.11 -8.52 18.80
C ALA A 35 -3.62 -8.84 18.94
N ARG A 36 -2.75 -8.07 18.28
CA ARG A 36 -1.29 -8.29 18.20
C ARG A 36 -0.87 -9.54 17.42
N HIS A 37 -1.44 -9.80 16.24
CA HIS A 37 -0.84 -10.74 15.28
C HIS A 37 0.06 -10.00 14.28
N PRO A 38 1.39 -9.90 14.53
CA PRO A 38 2.29 -9.06 13.75
C PRO A 38 2.30 -9.41 12.25
N GLN A 39 2.30 -10.69 11.88
CA GLN A 39 2.63 -11.10 10.51
C GLN A 39 1.64 -10.68 9.41
N PHE A 40 0.34 -10.58 9.71
CA PHE A 40 -0.68 -10.24 8.68
C PHE A 40 -0.88 -8.71 8.55
N CYS A 41 -0.65 -7.99 9.64
CA CYS A 41 -0.62 -6.55 9.64
C CYS A 41 0.72 -6.03 9.12
N GLU A 42 1.83 -6.77 9.27
CA GLU A 42 3.18 -6.30 8.94
C GLU A 42 3.32 -5.80 7.49
N ILE A 43 2.71 -6.47 6.52
CA ILE A 43 2.77 -6.01 5.11
C ILE A 43 1.94 -4.73 4.93
N ALA A 44 0.73 -4.68 5.49
CA ALA A 44 -0.14 -3.51 5.41
C ALA A 44 0.44 -2.32 6.19
N GLU A 45 0.96 -2.56 7.39
CA GLU A 45 1.65 -1.60 8.25
C GLU A 45 2.91 -1.08 7.59
N SER A 46 3.75 -1.96 7.02
CA SER A 46 4.94 -1.54 6.28
C SER A 46 4.59 -0.66 5.09
N PHE A 47 3.52 -1.00 4.36
CA PHE A 47 3.02 -0.17 3.26
C PHE A 47 2.51 1.19 3.74
N VAL A 48 1.70 1.21 4.81
CA VAL A 48 1.18 2.45 5.42
C VAL A 48 2.31 3.34 5.93
N CYS A 49 3.34 2.76 6.56
CA CYS A 49 4.51 3.50 7.02
C CYS A 49 5.28 4.11 5.84
N MET A 50 5.53 3.34 4.78
CA MET A 50 6.18 3.84 3.56
C MET A 50 5.38 4.97 2.92
N LEU A 51 4.06 4.81 2.76
CA LEU A 51 3.20 5.82 2.15
C LEU A 51 3.16 7.11 2.99
N LYS A 52 3.05 6.99 4.31
CA LYS A 52 3.14 8.13 5.23
C LYS A 52 4.46 8.86 5.10
N SER A 53 5.59 8.15 5.14
CA SER A 53 6.91 8.77 4.98
C SER A 53 7.07 9.46 3.63
N ALA A 54 6.52 8.88 2.56
CA ALA A 54 6.52 9.50 1.24
C ALA A 54 5.72 10.81 1.23
N ILE A 55 4.51 10.82 1.78
CA ILE A 55 3.67 12.01 1.88
C ILE A 55 4.31 13.07 2.79
N ASP A 56 4.80 12.68 3.97
CA ASP A 56 5.45 13.58 4.92
C ASP A 56 6.69 14.25 4.31
N SER A 57 7.41 13.55 3.42
CA SER A 57 8.55 14.10 2.69
C SER A 57 8.19 15.25 1.74
N LEU A 58 6.92 15.35 1.32
CA LEU A 58 6.41 16.44 0.49
C LEU A 58 6.05 17.67 1.33
N THR A 59 6.11 17.58 2.66
CA THR A 59 5.74 18.64 3.61
C THR A 59 4.38 19.29 3.30
N PRO A 60 3.30 18.50 3.13
CA PRO A 60 2.02 19.03 2.70
C PRO A 60 1.41 19.95 3.76
N ASN A 61 0.85 21.07 3.32
CA ASN A 61 0.17 22.06 4.16
C ASN A 61 -1.36 21.96 4.06
N SER A 62 -1.88 21.15 3.13
CA SER A 62 -3.32 21.02 2.86
C SER A 62 -3.72 19.60 2.49
N TYR A 63 -5.00 19.29 2.64
CA TYR A 63 -5.55 18.00 2.22
C TYR A 63 -5.38 17.76 0.71
N VAL A 64 -5.48 18.80 -0.11
CA VAL A 64 -5.29 18.72 -1.56
C VAL A 64 -3.87 18.29 -1.89
N GLU A 65 -2.87 18.83 -1.20
CA GLU A 65 -1.47 18.43 -1.36
C GLU A 65 -1.22 16.99 -0.87
N ILE A 66 -1.92 16.54 0.18
CA ILE A 66 -1.87 15.13 0.61
C ILE A 66 -2.44 14.22 -0.47
N ASP A 67 -3.63 14.54 -1.00
CA ASP A 67 -4.33 13.72 -2.01
C ASP A 67 -3.48 13.56 -3.27
N GLN A 68 -2.97 14.67 -3.81
CA GLN A 68 -2.05 14.68 -4.96
C GLN A 68 -0.72 13.97 -4.63
N GLY A 69 -0.19 14.18 -3.43
CA GLY A 69 1.03 13.55 -2.95
C GLY A 69 0.94 12.03 -2.81
N THR A 70 -0.25 11.43 -2.88
CA THR A 70 -0.43 9.98 -2.88
C THR A 70 -0.25 9.33 -4.26
N GLU A 71 -0.40 10.08 -5.36
CA GLU A 71 -0.44 9.51 -6.71
C GLU A 71 0.89 8.83 -7.09
N ASP A 72 1.99 9.56 -6.98
CA ASP A 72 3.34 9.07 -7.30
C ASP A 72 3.77 7.86 -6.46
N PRO A 73 3.71 7.88 -5.10
CA PRO A 73 4.13 6.72 -4.31
C PRO A 73 3.24 5.49 -4.56
N LEU A 74 1.94 5.68 -4.83
CA LEU A 74 1.06 4.57 -5.21
C LEU A 74 1.40 4.00 -6.59
N MET A 75 1.74 4.86 -7.56
CA MET A 75 2.17 4.44 -8.89
C MET A 75 3.50 3.69 -8.84
N GLN A 76 4.46 4.17 -8.04
CA GLN A 76 5.73 3.49 -7.80
C GLN A 76 5.50 2.13 -7.13
N CYS A 77 4.66 2.06 -6.09
CA CYS A 77 4.36 0.78 -5.43
C CYS A 77 3.78 -0.25 -6.39
N LYS A 78 2.94 0.17 -7.35
CA LYS A 78 2.34 -0.75 -8.34
C LYS A 78 3.35 -1.23 -9.38
N ASN A 79 4.32 -0.41 -9.76
CA ASN A 79 5.27 -0.70 -10.84
C ASN A 79 6.64 -1.20 -10.37
N ALA A 80 7.00 -0.99 -9.10
CA ALA A 80 8.26 -1.46 -8.54
C ALA A 80 8.32 -2.98 -8.48
N SER A 81 9.42 -3.56 -8.93
CA SER A 81 9.66 -5.00 -8.82
C SER A 81 9.95 -5.39 -7.38
N HIS A 82 9.34 -6.48 -6.92
CA HIS A 82 9.64 -7.02 -5.60
C HIS A 82 11.03 -7.69 -5.60
N SER A 83 11.84 -7.40 -4.58
CA SER A 83 13.25 -7.85 -4.50
C SER A 83 13.41 -9.38 -4.61
N VAL A 84 12.46 -10.16 -4.08
CA VAL A 84 12.54 -11.63 -4.06
C VAL A 84 12.18 -12.28 -5.41
N ASN A 85 11.17 -11.76 -6.13
CA ASN A 85 10.63 -12.43 -7.31
C ASN A 85 10.82 -11.65 -8.63
N GLY A 86 11.38 -10.43 -8.56
CA GLY A 86 11.66 -9.56 -9.69
C GLY A 86 10.43 -9.04 -10.43
N LYS A 87 9.22 -9.38 -9.99
CA LYS A 87 7.95 -9.01 -10.62
C LYS A 87 7.30 -7.87 -9.85
N SER A 88 6.72 -6.92 -10.59
CA SER A 88 5.93 -5.85 -9.99
C SER A 88 4.48 -6.25 -9.76
N PRO A 89 3.78 -5.61 -8.82
CA PRO A 89 2.34 -5.82 -8.63
C PRO A 89 1.52 -5.62 -9.91
N ALA A 90 1.87 -4.64 -10.75
CA ALA A 90 1.20 -4.40 -12.03
C ALA A 90 1.33 -5.59 -12.99
N ILE A 91 2.52 -6.19 -13.06
CA ILE A 91 2.73 -7.40 -13.87
C ILE A 91 1.96 -8.59 -13.29
N LEU A 92 1.93 -8.75 -11.96
CA LEU A 92 1.20 -9.86 -11.31
C LEU A 92 -0.32 -9.73 -11.43
N PHE A 93 -0.86 -8.50 -11.34
CA PHE A 93 -2.29 -8.25 -11.30
C PHE A 93 -2.90 -7.95 -12.67
N ASN A 94 -2.20 -7.20 -13.53
CA ASN A 94 -2.68 -6.73 -14.83
C ASN A 94 -1.95 -7.35 -16.03
N ALA A 95 -0.94 -8.19 -15.80
CA ALA A 95 -0.05 -8.73 -16.84
C ALA A 95 0.70 -7.67 -17.69
N ARG A 96 0.67 -6.39 -17.27
CA ARG A 96 1.35 -5.27 -17.93
C ARG A 96 1.76 -4.21 -16.90
N SER A 97 2.79 -3.43 -17.21
CA SER A 97 3.15 -2.25 -16.44
C SER A 97 2.10 -1.14 -16.61
N LEU A 98 1.95 -0.31 -15.59
CA LEU A 98 1.10 0.87 -15.66
C LEU A 98 1.93 2.06 -16.15
N HIS A 99 1.48 2.76 -17.18
CA HIS A 99 2.09 4.02 -17.58
C HIS A 99 1.70 5.10 -16.58
N ALA A 100 2.69 5.73 -15.95
CA ALA A 100 2.51 7.05 -15.35
C ALA A 100 2.64 8.07 -16.48
N GLY A 101 1.82 9.13 -16.48
CA GLY A 101 1.84 10.18 -17.51
C GLY A 101 3.13 11.01 -17.61
N ASN A 102 4.19 10.62 -16.91
CA ASN A 102 5.49 11.28 -16.90
C ASN A 102 6.54 10.37 -17.54
N ASP A 103 6.46 10.20 -18.87
CA ASP A 103 7.56 9.70 -19.69
C ASP A 103 8.68 10.74 -19.75
N CYS A 104 9.42 10.93 -18.65
CA CYS A 104 10.80 11.43 -18.66
C CYS A 104 11.32 11.46 -17.21
N ILE A 105 12.16 10.50 -16.84
CA ILE A 105 13.49 10.71 -16.27
C ILE A 105 14.14 9.33 -16.20
N LYS A 106 15.39 9.29 -16.68
CA LYS A 106 16.22 8.10 -16.86
C LYS A 106 16.16 7.19 -15.63
N THR A 107 16.11 5.88 -15.88
CA THR A 107 16.57 4.83 -14.99
C THR A 107 17.95 5.18 -14.44
N ALA A 108 17.98 5.91 -13.33
CA ALA A 108 18.97 5.67 -12.31
C ALA A 108 18.44 4.42 -11.60
N GLU A 109 19.07 3.29 -11.92
CA GLU A 109 19.04 2.06 -11.16
C GLU A 109 19.10 2.42 -9.66
N LEU A 110 17.93 2.48 -9.02
CA LEU A 110 17.84 2.49 -7.58
C LEU A 110 18.12 1.04 -7.18
N ASP A 111 19.41 0.71 -7.20
CA ASP A 111 19.94 -0.45 -6.53
C ASP A 111 19.50 -0.30 -5.07
N PHE A 112 18.56 -1.13 -4.65
CA PHE A 112 18.11 -1.24 -3.27
C PHE A 112 19.22 -1.96 -2.48
N GLN A 113 20.44 -1.44 -2.54
CA GLN A 113 21.55 -1.85 -1.72
C GLN A 113 21.79 -0.82 -0.63
N SER A 114 21.50 -1.28 0.59
CA SER A 114 22.32 -1.00 1.77
C SER A 114 22.62 0.48 2.04
N ARG A 115 21.59 1.27 2.32
CA ARG A 115 21.76 2.36 3.30
C ARG A 115 21.03 1.97 4.57
N ARG A 116 21.85 1.62 5.56
CA ARG A 116 21.52 1.28 6.94
C ARG A 116 20.35 2.14 7.44
N PHE A 117 19.19 1.54 7.58
CA PHE A 117 18.25 1.97 8.61
C PHE A 117 18.74 1.31 9.89
N ALA A 118 19.49 2.08 10.69
CA ALA A 118 19.77 1.69 12.06
C ALA A 118 18.43 1.64 12.82
N PRO A 119 18.15 0.56 13.57
CA PRO A 119 16.96 0.52 14.39
C PRO A 119 17.14 1.42 15.62
N CYS A 120 16.22 2.36 15.81
CA CYS A 120 15.85 2.93 17.11
C CYS A 120 14.33 3.08 17.11
#